data_AF-A0A327VJX4-F1
#
_entry.id   AF-A0A327VJX4-F1
#
_cell.length_a   1.000
_cell.length_b   1.000
_cell.length_c   1.000
_cell.angle_alpha   90.00
_cell.angle_beta   90.00
_cell.angle_gamma   90.00
#
_symmetry.space_group_name_H-M   'P 1'
#
loop_
_entity.id
_entity.type
_entity.pdbx_description
1 polymer ?
#
loop_
_entity_poly.entity_id
_entity_poly.type
_entity_poly.pdbx_seq_one_letter_code
_entity_poly.pdbx_strand_id
1 'polypeptide(L)'
;MSDGMREFIVTAVIVVLFISLSSLWRRRKRRRQLGKYQEFTKRLGWQYVERPRNGEVARLMRDEPFPPGEATKRRPSDYCHGTYRGRPACSFEATLTRLSFPGAGDDDSGKPTAVAFWATQLPYAVGDFSVRHTNRVSRAFGGPDDLRIGHPEFDEQFTVRGLQESAAVAALRGPLAEFLLADPRSRDFALRFIGTEVMAWEKGEQSPDKIEAVLQFLGEIADRLPVPAAVPAQAGGFAGDELIRHARAELAATRAPYRIEISQSRLDVVPELTDPRWQEVLGEGGQDRVYVWRISCDPQKKRITSSLRHHRVTVTDGGHPGNGPTLSLGGEFAQDGFGRRASGADPMSDPAFGSALVGRAAARAGWRS
;
A
#
# COMPACT_ATOMS: atom_id res chain seq x y z
N MET A 1 38.43 46.30 16.26
CA MET A 1 37.41 45.40 15.68
C MET A 1 37.88 45.10 14.27
N SER A 2 38.37 43.90 13.98
CA SER A 2 38.96 43.59 12.67
C SER A 2 37.90 43.71 11.57
N ASP A 3 38.29 44.16 10.38
CA ASP A 3 37.38 44.33 9.25
C ASP A 3 36.64 43.03 8.91
N GLY A 4 37.29 41.88 9.09
CA GLY A 4 36.66 40.56 8.94
C GLY A 4 35.47 40.29 9.86
N MET A 5 35.41 40.88 11.06
CA MET A 5 34.24 40.70 11.94
C MET A 5 33.02 41.50 11.44
N ARG A 6 33.25 42.67 10.80
CA ARG A 6 32.16 43.48 10.23
C ARG A 6 31.54 42.78 9.03
N GLU A 7 32.36 42.20 8.15
CA GLU A 7 31.89 41.44 6.99
C GLU A 7 31.09 40.20 7.38
N PHE A 8 31.52 39.47 8.42
CA PHE A 8 30.78 38.32 8.93
C PHE A 8 29.40 38.72 9.48
N ILE A 9 29.32 39.80 10.25
CA ILE A 9 28.06 40.30 10.82
C ILE A 9 27.10 40.71 9.69
N VAL A 10 27.58 41.47 8.71
CA VAL A 10 26.75 41.91 7.58
C VAL A 10 26.22 40.70 6.80
N THR A 11 27.07 39.71 6.51
CA THR A 11 26.66 38.49 5.81
C THR A 11 25.61 37.71 6.60
N ALA A 12 25.82 37.52 7.90
CA ALA A 12 24.87 36.82 8.76
C ALA A 12 23.50 37.52 8.79
N VAL A 13 23.48 38.85 8.89
CA VAL A 13 22.24 39.64 8.87
C VAL A 13 21.49 39.48 7.54
N ILE A 14 22.19 39.51 6.40
CA ILE A 14 21.58 39.32 5.07
C ILE A 14 20.97 37.91 4.96
N VAL A 15 21.69 36.87 5.40
CA VAL A 15 21.21 35.49 5.36
C VAL A 15 19.95 35.32 6.22
N VAL A 16 19.93 35.87 7.44
CA VAL A 16 18.76 35.81 8.34
C VAL A 16 17.57 36.56 7.74
N LEU A 17 17.80 37.75 7.15
CA LEU A 17 16.75 38.53 6.50
C LEU A 17 16.16 37.76 5.31
N PHE A 18 17.00 37.14 4.49
CA PHE A 18 16.58 36.35 3.34
C PHE A 18 15.76 35.11 3.76
N ILE A 19 16.21 34.37 4.78
CA ILE A 19 15.46 33.23 5.35
C ILE A 19 14.11 33.70 5.91
N SER A 20 14.08 34.85 6.59
CA SER A 20 12.86 35.40 7.17
C SER A 20 11.85 35.81 6.11
N LEU A 21 12.28 36.57 5.08
CA LEU A 21 11.43 36.97 3.95
C LEU A 21 10.90 35.77 3.18
N SER A 22 11.77 34.79 2.88
CA SER A 22 11.36 33.58 2.17
C SER A 22 10.36 32.76 2.98
N SER A 23 10.52 32.64 4.30
CA SER A 23 9.57 31.97 5.17
C SER A 23 8.21 32.69 5.21
N LEU A 24 8.22 34.02 5.26
CA LEU A 24 7.00 34.84 5.28
C LEU A 24 6.23 34.70 3.96
N TRP A 25 6.95 34.70 2.84
CA TRP A 25 6.36 34.54 1.52
C TRP A 25 5.75 33.14 1.33
N ARG A 26 6.45 32.09 1.78
CA ARG A 26 5.91 30.71 1.81
C ARG A 26 4.65 30.61 2.67
N ARG A 27 4.67 31.19 3.87
CA ARG A 27 3.48 31.24 4.76
C ARG A 27 2.31 31.97 4.11
N ARG A 28 2.57 33.09 3.41
CA ARG A 28 1.53 33.85 2.71
C ARG A 28 0.95 33.08 1.52
N LYS A 29 1.79 32.41 0.71
CA LYS A 29 1.34 31.52 -0.38
C LYS A 29 0.47 30.40 0.20
N ARG A 30 0.93 29.73 1.26
CA ARG A 30 0.21 28.65 1.94
C ARG A 30 -1.14 29.11 2.50
N ARG A 31 -1.21 30.27 3.17
CA ARG A 31 -2.47 30.82 3.69
C ARG A 31 -3.49 31.11 2.58
N ARG A 32 -3.03 31.62 1.43
CA ARG A 32 -3.90 31.86 0.28
C ARG A 32 -4.44 30.55 -0.30
N GLN A 33 -3.58 29.54 -0.45
CA GLN A 33 -3.98 28.20 -0.90
C GLN A 33 -4.99 27.59 0.08
N LEU A 34 -4.71 27.64 1.38
CA LEU A 34 -5.60 27.15 2.44
C LEU A 34 -6.98 27.81 2.36
N GLY A 35 -7.05 29.13 2.18
CA GLY A 35 -8.32 29.83 2.02
C GLY A 35 -9.15 29.30 0.85
N LYS A 36 -8.51 29.00 -0.29
CA LYS A 36 -9.19 28.41 -1.45
C LYS A 36 -9.73 27.01 -1.16
N TYR A 37 -8.97 26.16 -0.47
CA TYR A 37 -9.43 24.83 -0.08
C TYR A 37 -10.60 24.88 0.91
N GLN A 38 -10.54 25.78 1.89
CA GLN A 38 -11.62 25.98 2.87
C GLN A 38 -12.88 26.53 2.19
N GLU A 39 -12.74 27.47 1.26
CA GLU A 39 -13.87 28.00 0.49
C GLU A 39 -14.50 26.90 -0.39
N PHE A 40 -13.67 26.13 -1.11
CA PHE A 40 -14.10 25.00 -1.92
C PHE A 40 -14.88 23.97 -1.08
N THR A 41 -14.29 23.53 0.04
CA THR A 41 -14.92 22.51 0.89
C THR A 41 -16.20 23.02 1.53
N LYS A 42 -16.23 24.28 1.99
CA LYS A 42 -17.47 24.91 2.49
C LYS A 42 -18.57 24.96 1.43
N ARG A 43 -18.24 25.29 0.17
CA ARG A 43 -19.20 25.35 -0.94
C ARG A 43 -19.87 23.99 -1.20
N LEU A 44 -19.10 22.90 -1.11
CA LEU A 44 -19.59 21.55 -1.37
C LEU A 44 -20.09 20.80 -0.12
N GLY A 45 -20.00 21.41 1.07
CA GLY A 45 -20.29 20.72 2.34
C GLY A 45 -19.28 19.62 2.67
N TRP A 46 -18.06 19.75 2.15
CA TRP A 46 -16.94 18.83 2.37
C TRP A 46 -16.10 19.23 3.58
N GLN A 47 -15.22 18.33 4.00
CA GLN A 47 -14.25 18.56 5.06
C GLN A 47 -12.85 18.73 4.47
N TYR A 48 -12.08 19.63 5.07
CA TYR A 48 -10.67 19.87 4.74
C TYR A 48 -9.78 19.53 5.94
N VAL A 49 -8.73 18.76 5.69
CA VAL A 49 -7.70 18.39 6.66
C VAL A 49 -6.34 18.71 6.07
N GLU A 50 -5.61 19.66 6.68
CA GLU A 50 -4.32 20.10 6.14
C GLU A 50 -3.29 18.98 6.08
N ARG A 51 -3.27 18.11 7.10
CA ARG A 51 -2.37 16.96 7.22
C ARG A 51 -3.18 15.77 7.74
N PRO A 52 -3.75 14.93 6.86
CA PRO A 52 -4.50 13.77 7.29
C PRO A 52 -3.58 12.78 8.02
N ARG A 53 -4.17 11.91 8.84
CA ARG A 53 -3.40 10.81 9.43
C ARG A 53 -3.01 9.86 8.32
N ASN A 54 -1.78 9.35 8.34
CA ASN A 54 -1.28 8.45 7.28
C ASN A 54 -2.26 7.30 6.99
N GLY A 55 -2.96 6.76 7.99
CA GLY A 55 -3.92 5.68 7.81
C GLY A 55 -5.11 6.00 6.90
N GLU A 56 -5.57 7.26 6.83
CA GLU A 56 -6.76 7.66 6.08
C GLU A 56 -6.56 7.53 4.56
N VAL A 57 -5.35 7.82 4.09
CA VAL A 57 -5.00 7.77 2.66
C VAL A 57 -3.97 6.69 2.33
N ALA A 58 -3.44 5.98 3.33
CA ALA A 58 -2.41 4.94 3.13
C ALA A 58 -2.84 3.91 2.09
N ARG A 59 -4.13 3.54 2.05
CA ARG A 59 -4.64 2.59 1.04
C ARG A 59 -4.46 3.11 -0.38
N LEU A 60 -4.90 4.34 -0.62
CA LEU A 60 -4.85 5.00 -1.94
C LEU A 60 -3.41 5.24 -2.40
N MET A 61 -2.50 5.40 -1.42
CA MET A 61 -1.10 5.61 -1.69
C MET A 61 -0.28 4.32 -1.76
N ARG A 62 -0.85 3.11 -1.64
CA ARG A 62 -0.09 1.87 -1.89
C ARG A 62 0.32 1.83 -3.36
N ASP A 63 1.45 1.23 -3.70
CA ASP A 63 1.97 1.02 -5.08
C ASP A 63 1.91 2.24 -6.02
N GLU A 64 1.77 2.05 -7.34
CA GLU A 64 1.84 3.13 -8.35
C GLU A 64 0.95 4.33 -7.99
N PRO A 65 1.44 5.59 -8.12
CA PRO A 65 2.74 5.99 -8.68
C PRO A 65 3.96 5.76 -7.79
N PHE A 66 3.77 5.22 -6.59
CA PHE A 66 4.82 5.07 -5.63
C PHE A 66 5.58 3.75 -5.80
N PRO A 67 6.91 3.76 -5.86
CA PRO A 67 7.68 2.52 -5.86
C PRO A 67 7.40 1.72 -4.58
N PRO A 68 7.39 0.36 -4.67
CA PRO A 68 7.25 -0.49 -3.50
C PRO A 68 8.37 -0.20 -2.48
N GLY A 69 8.04 -0.19 -1.19
CA GLY A 69 9.00 0.03 -0.11
C GLY A 69 9.17 1.48 0.36
N GLU A 70 8.69 2.48 -0.38
CA GLU A 70 8.83 3.90 0.01
C GLU A 70 7.62 4.49 0.79
N ALA A 71 6.70 3.63 1.25
CA ALA A 71 5.46 4.05 1.94
C ALA A 71 5.68 4.93 3.17
N THR A 72 6.78 4.73 3.89
CA THR A 72 7.04 5.37 5.18
C THR A 72 7.46 6.83 5.08
N LYS A 73 7.86 7.33 3.90
CA LYS A 73 8.28 8.73 3.70
C LYS A 73 7.20 9.61 3.09
N ARG A 74 6.00 9.07 2.88
CA ARG A 74 4.90 9.75 2.22
C ARG A 74 4.21 10.69 3.22
N ARG A 75 4.04 11.95 2.84
CA ARG A 75 3.34 12.96 3.64
C ARG A 75 2.18 13.49 2.83
N PRO A 76 0.98 12.94 3.02
CA PRO A 76 -0.21 13.52 2.43
C PRO A 76 -0.49 14.90 3.05
N SER A 77 -1.00 15.82 2.24
CA SER A 77 -1.45 17.13 2.67
C SER A 77 -2.68 17.56 1.89
N ASP A 78 -3.34 18.59 2.39
CA ASP A 78 -4.45 19.27 1.70
C ASP A 78 -5.61 18.32 1.33
N TYR A 79 -5.91 17.41 2.26
CA TYR A 79 -6.94 16.39 2.09
C TYR A 79 -8.33 17.00 2.16
N CYS A 80 -9.07 16.90 1.06
CA CYS A 80 -10.49 17.26 0.99
C CYS A 80 -11.29 15.97 0.81
N HIS A 81 -12.36 15.79 1.57
CA HIS A 81 -13.23 14.63 1.41
C HIS A 81 -14.70 14.95 1.67
N GLY A 82 -15.57 14.18 1.05
CA GLY A 82 -17.02 14.32 1.16
C GLY A 82 -17.73 13.39 0.20
N THR A 83 -18.85 13.86 -0.34
CA THR A 83 -19.64 13.12 -1.33
C THR A 83 -19.74 13.94 -2.63
N TYR A 84 -19.48 13.30 -3.77
CA TYR A 84 -19.66 13.88 -5.10
C TYR A 84 -20.66 13.03 -5.89
N ARG A 85 -21.76 13.62 -6.36
CA ARG A 85 -22.85 12.91 -7.09
C ARG A 85 -23.31 11.62 -6.39
N GLY A 86 -23.43 11.65 -5.06
CA GLY A 86 -23.86 10.51 -4.25
C GLY A 86 -22.79 9.46 -3.93
N ARG A 87 -21.54 9.66 -4.39
CA ARG A 87 -20.42 8.73 -4.15
C ARG A 87 -19.41 9.35 -3.16
N PRO A 88 -18.90 8.60 -2.16
CA PRO A 88 -17.75 9.02 -1.39
C PRO A 88 -16.59 9.41 -2.31
N ALA A 89 -15.99 10.57 -2.06
CA ALA A 89 -14.92 11.09 -2.87
C ALA A 89 -13.91 11.85 -2.01
N CYS A 90 -12.66 11.87 -2.46
CA CYS A 90 -11.61 12.65 -1.81
C CYS A 90 -10.54 13.12 -2.80
N SER A 91 -9.74 14.08 -2.36
CA SER A 91 -8.56 14.57 -3.07
C SER A 91 -7.47 14.96 -2.07
N PHE A 92 -6.21 14.71 -2.40
CA PHE A 92 -5.07 15.11 -1.58
C PHE A 92 -3.82 15.30 -2.43
N GLU A 93 -2.85 16.02 -1.88
CA GLU A 93 -1.51 16.11 -2.42
C GLU A 93 -0.59 15.18 -1.64
N ALA A 94 0.38 14.59 -2.31
CA ALA A 94 1.51 13.95 -1.65
C ALA A 94 2.82 14.42 -2.24
N THR A 95 3.79 14.71 -1.37
CA THR A 95 5.15 15.00 -1.79
C THR A 95 5.97 13.71 -1.87
N LEU A 96 6.66 13.53 -2.99
CA LEU A 96 7.53 12.39 -3.28
C LEU A 96 8.99 12.84 -3.38
N THR A 97 9.83 12.35 -2.48
CA THR A 97 11.25 12.74 -2.41
C THR A 97 12.11 12.09 -3.50
N ARG A 98 11.70 10.94 -4.02
CA ARG A 98 12.31 10.26 -5.17
C ARG A 98 11.21 9.72 -6.04
N LEU A 99 11.15 10.18 -7.27
CA LEU A 99 10.23 9.66 -8.27
C LEU A 99 11.06 9.02 -9.37
N SER A 100 11.13 7.69 -9.35
CA SER A 100 11.52 6.96 -10.54
C SER A 100 10.26 6.72 -11.37
N PHE A 101 9.73 7.78 -12.02
CA PHE A 101 8.69 7.56 -13.01
C PHE A 101 9.33 6.94 -14.26
N PRO A 102 8.76 5.87 -14.84
CA PRO A 102 9.08 5.50 -16.21
C PRO A 102 8.80 6.70 -17.13
N GLY A 103 9.85 7.23 -17.76
CA GLY A 103 9.81 8.43 -18.60
C GLY A 103 10.23 9.75 -17.93
N ALA A 104 10.56 9.76 -16.63
CA ALA A 104 11.35 10.86 -16.07
C ALA A 104 12.80 10.66 -16.55
N GLY A 105 13.32 11.61 -17.32
CA GLY A 105 14.72 11.56 -17.75
C GLY A 105 15.68 11.53 -16.55
N ASP A 106 16.92 11.12 -16.80
CA ASP A 106 18.00 10.96 -15.79
C ASP A 106 18.30 12.23 -14.97
N ASP A 107 17.73 13.38 -15.33
CA ASP A 107 17.87 14.66 -14.63
C ASP A 107 16.97 14.79 -13.38
N ASP A 108 16.37 13.70 -12.87
CA ASP A 108 15.54 13.74 -11.67
C ASP A 108 16.41 13.89 -10.39
N SER A 109 16.85 15.13 -10.18
CA SER A 109 17.79 15.67 -9.19
C SER A 109 17.41 15.48 -7.70
N GLY A 110 16.63 14.45 -7.35
CA GLY A 110 16.20 14.19 -5.97
C GLY A 110 15.32 15.29 -5.38
N LYS A 111 14.75 16.15 -6.22
CA LYS A 111 13.86 17.22 -5.78
C LYS A 111 12.51 16.62 -5.39
N PRO A 112 11.97 17.00 -4.22
CA PRO A 112 10.62 16.61 -3.86
C PRO A 112 9.63 17.07 -4.93
N THR A 113 8.86 16.13 -5.46
CA THR A 113 7.84 16.38 -6.49
C THR A 113 6.46 16.21 -5.85
N ALA A 114 5.61 17.22 -5.99
CA ALA A 114 4.22 17.12 -5.61
C ALA A 114 3.45 16.26 -6.63
N VAL A 115 2.53 15.43 -6.14
CA VAL A 115 1.59 14.66 -6.93
C VAL A 115 0.21 14.86 -6.34
N ALA A 116 -0.74 15.22 -7.19
CA ALA A 116 -2.12 15.43 -6.81
C ALA A 116 -2.92 14.14 -7.08
N PHE A 117 -3.79 13.78 -6.15
CA PHE A 117 -4.62 12.57 -6.18
C PHE A 117 -6.08 12.93 -6.04
N TRP A 118 -6.94 12.19 -6.74
CA TRP A 118 -8.40 12.25 -6.63
C TRP A 118 -8.93 10.83 -6.65
N ALA A 119 -9.90 10.52 -5.79
CA ALA A 119 -10.52 9.21 -5.75
C ALA A 119 -12.03 9.31 -5.56
N THR A 120 -12.76 8.34 -6.10
CA THR A 120 -14.20 8.17 -5.90
C THR A 120 -14.58 6.70 -5.82
N GLN A 121 -15.74 6.43 -5.24
CA GLN A 121 -16.29 5.10 -5.07
C GLN A 121 -16.92 4.56 -6.37
N LEU A 122 -16.51 3.35 -6.74
CA LEU A 122 -17.10 2.55 -7.82
C LEU A 122 -18.37 1.84 -7.36
N PRO A 123 -19.29 1.52 -8.29
CA PRO A 123 -20.52 0.81 -7.95
C PRO A 123 -20.28 -0.64 -7.47
N TYR A 124 -19.15 -1.26 -7.83
CA TYR A 124 -18.75 -2.61 -7.41
C TYR A 124 -17.22 -2.75 -7.50
N ALA A 125 -16.71 -3.88 -7.00
CA ALA A 125 -15.28 -4.16 -7.05
C ALA A 125 -14.83 -4.58 -8.46
N VAL A 126 -13.78 -3.97 -9.00
CA VAL A 126 -13.27 -4.25 -10.36
C VAL A 126 -11.86 -4.84 -10.41
N GLY A 127 -11.22 -5.00 -9.25
CA GLY A 127 -9.85 -5.54 -9.13
C GLY A 127 -8.80 -4.49 -8.80
N ASP A 128 -7.51 -4.82 -8.99
CA ASP A 128 -6.38 -3.91 -8.76
C ASP A 128 -5.50 -3.82 -10.02
N PHE A 129 -5.61 -2.70 -10.73
CA PHE A 129 -4.86 -2.40 -11.95
C PHE A 129 -4.77 -0.89 -12.21
N SER A 130 -3.73 -0.45 -12.89
CA SER A 130 -3.51 0.92 -13.37
C SER A 130 -3.63 1.01 -14.88
N VAL A 131 -4.04 2.19 -15.34
CA VAL A 131 -4.14 2.57 -16.76
C VAL A 131 -3.43 3.90 -16.93
N ARG A 132 -2.48 3.98 -17.85
CA ARG A 132 -1.71 5.19 -18.10
C ARG A 132 -1.61 5.44 -19.59
N HIS A 133 -1.81 6.70 -20.00
CA HIS A 133 -1.54 7.08 -21.37
C HIS A 133 -0.04 6.99 -21.67
N THR A 134 0.30 6.34 -22.78
CA THR A 134 1.67 6.05 -23.20
C THR A 134 1.99 6.90 -24.42
N ASN A 135 2.98 7.78 -24.28
CA ASN A 135 3.54 8.49 -25.43
C ASN A 135 4.43 7.54 -26.26
N ARG A 136 4.48 7.72 -27.59
CA ARG A 136 5.22 6.84 -28.52
C ARG A 136 6.65 6.53 -28.08
N VAL A 137 7.31 7.50 -27.43
CA VAL A 137 8.68 7.34 -26.92
C VAL A 137 8.75 6.34 -25.76
N SER A 138 7.83 6.38 -24.79
CA SER A 138 7.86 5.44 -23.66
C SER A 138 7.50 4.00 -24.09
N ARG A 139 6.74 3.82 -25.18
CA ARG A 139 6.44 2.49 -25.71
C ARG A 139 7.68 1.76 -26.24
N ALA A 140 8.64 2.46 -26.84
CA ALA A 140 9.89 1.83 -27.29
C ALA A 140 10.68 1.20 -26.12
N PHE A 141 10.39 1.66 -24.89
CA PHE A 141 10.93 1.16 -23.63
C PHE A 141 9.87 0.45 -22.78
N GLY A 142 8.74 0.08 -23.37
CA GLY A 142 7.64 -0.60 -22.67
C GLY A 142 8.13 -1.88 -22.01
N GLY A 143 7.72 -2.09 -20.76
CA GLY A 143 8.11 -3.27 -19.99
C GLY A 143 7.40 -4.52 -20.49
N PRO A 144 7.97 -5.72 -20.25
CA PRO A 144 7.34 -7.00 -20.62
C PRO A 144 6.01 -7.26 -19.91
N ASP A 145 5.67 -6.47 -18.88
CA ASP A 145 4.50 -6.66 -18.01
C ASP A 145 3.28 -5.81 -18.41
N ASP A 146 3.31 -5.15 -19.57
CA ASP A 146 2.19 -4.35 -20.06
C ASP A 146 1.08 -5.27 -20.62
N LEU A 147 -0.09 -5.27 -19.97
CA LEU A 147 -1.26 -6.05 -20.35
C LEU A 147 -1.93 -5.49 -21.61
N ARG A 148 -2.22 -6.37 -22.57
CA ARG A 148 -3.02 -6.05 -23.77
C ARG A 148 -4.47 -6.45 -23.55
N ILE A 149 -5.41 -5.51 -23.74
CA ILE A 149 -6.84 -5.80 -23.56
C ILE A 149 -7.50 -6.39 -24.81
N GLY A 150 -6.79 -6.36 -25.94
CA GLY A 150 -7.27 -6.85 -27.25
C GLY A 150 -8.04 -5.79 -28.03
N HIS A 151 -7.84 -4.51 -27.72
CA HIS A 151 -8.41 -3.38 -28.45
C HIS A 151 -7.25 -2.58 -29.05
N PRO A 152 -6.91 -2.77 -30.35
CA PRO A 152 -5.65 -2.27 -30.92
C PRO A 152 -5.37 -0.79 -30.68
N GLU A 153 -6.36 0.08 -30.87
CA GLU A 153 -6.19 1.53 -30.65
C GLU A 153 -5.95 1.90 -29.18
N PHE A 154 -6.56 1.17 -28.26
CA PHE A 154 -6.39 1.38 -26.83
C PHE A 154 -5.02 0.88 -26.40
N ASP A 155 -4.67 -0.33 -26.83
CA ASP A 155 -3.35 -0.93 -26.64
C ASP A 155 -2.23 -0.05 -27.27
N GLU A 156 -2.56 0.77 -28.27
CA GLU A 156 -1.68 1.78 -28.87
C GLU A 156 -1.66 3.15 -28.15
N GLN A 157 -2.57 3.45 -27.24
CA GLN A 157 -2.55 4.74 -26.53
C GLN A 157 -2.33 4.60 -25.02
N PHE A 158 -2.55 3.42 -24.47
CA PHE A 158 -2.51 3.18 -23.04
C PHE A 158 -1.65 1.95 -22.71
N THR A 159 -1.01 2.01 -21.55
CA THR A 159 -0.39 0.88 -20.87
C THR A 159 -1.30 0.49 -19.70
N VAL A 160 -1.55 -0.81 -19.56
CA VAL A 160 -2.32 -1.39 -18.44
C VAL A 160 -1.38 -2.27 -17.63
N ARG A 161 -1.39 -2.12 -16.30
CA ARG A 161 -0.60 -2.96 -15.37
C ARG A 161 -1.46 -3.36 -14.20
N GLY A 162 -1.24 -4.53 -13.61
CA GLY A 162 -1.99 -4.92 -12.43
C GLY A 162 -1.84 -6.37 -12.05
N LEU A 163 -2.37 -6.72 -10.88
CA LEU A 163 -2.32 -8.09 -10.35
C LEU A 163 -3.42 -8.98 -10.93
N GLN A 164 -4.51 -8.37 -11.42
CA GLN A 164 -5.72 -9.07 -11.85
C GLN A 164 -6.01 -8.78 -13.32
N GLU A 165 -5.23 -9.39 -14.22
CA GLU A 165 -5.32 -9.15 -15.66
C GLU A 165 -6.73 -9.40 -16.22
N SER A 166 -7.38 -10.49 -15.83
CA SER A 166 -8.74 -10.81 -16.31
C SER A 166 -9.77 -9.76 -15.89
N ALA A 167 -9.63 -9.19 -14.70
CA ALA A 167 -10.50 -8.14 -14.19
C ALA A 167 -10.27 -6.81 -14.92
N ALA A 168 -9.00 -6.47 -15.20
CA ALA A 168 -8.64 -5.31 -16.01
C ALA A 168 -9.19 -5.43 -17.44
N VAL A 169 -9.02 -6.59 -18.08
CA VAL A 169 -9.57 -6.87 -19.41
C VAL A 169 -11.10 -6.77 -19.41
N ALA A 170 -11.78 -7.34 -18.41
CA ALA A 170 -13.23 -7.25 -18.30
C ALA A 170 -13.72 -5.82 -18.12
N ALA A 171 -13.05 -5.03 -17.28
CA ALA A 171 -13.43 -3.64 -17.00
C ALA A 171 -13.14 -2.69 -18.17
N LEU A 172 -12.03 -2.90 -18.88
CA LEU A 172 -11.58 -2.02 -19.96
C LEU A 172 -12.10 -2.43 -21.33
N ARG A 173 -12.76 -3.58 -21.48
CA ARG A 173 -13.44 -3.91 -22.74
C ARG A 173 -14.77 -3.17 -22.84
N GLY A 174 -15.01 -2.52 -23.98
CA GLY A 174 -16.29 -1.89 -24.31
C GLY A 174 -16.33 -0.38 -23.99
N PRO A 175 -17.46 0.15 -23.44
CA PRO A 175 -17.71 1.59 -23.36
C PRO A 175 -16.65 2.40 -22.61
N LEU A 176 -15.96 1.78 -21.64
CA LEU A 176 -14.90 2.45 -20.89
C LEU A 176 -13.65 2.70 -21.76
N ALA A 177 -13.19 1.72 -22.56
CA ALA A 177 -12.05 1.94 -23.45
C ALA A 177 -12.35 3.01 -24.50
N GLU A 178 -13.54 2.96 -25.11
CA GLU A 178 -13.97 3.95 -26.10
C GLU A 178 -14.02 5.36 -25.49
N PHE A 179 -14.53 5.49 -24.27
CA PHE A 179 -14.54 6.75 -23.55
C PHE A 179 -13.13 7.26 -23.25
N LEU A 180 -12.23 6.40 -22.78
CA LEU A 180 -10.85 6.80 -22.50
C LEU A 180 -10.10 7.20 -23.78
N LEU A 181 -10.39 6.58 -24.92
CA LEU A 181 -9.84 6.98 -26.22
C LEU A 181 -10.37 8.33 -26.70
N ALA A 182 -11.65 8.60 -26.48
CA ALA A 182 -12.32 9.81 -26.95
C ALA A 182 -12.08 11.03 -26.05
N ASP A 183 -11.99 10.84 -24.73
CA ASP A 183 -11.89 11.93 -23.77
C ASP A 183 -10.45 12.43 -23.62
N PRO A 184 -10.14 13.70 -23.91
CA PRO A 184 -8.77 14.21 -23.83
C PRO A 184 -8.19 14.17 -22.40
N ARG A 185 -9.02 14.21 -21.35
CA ARG A 185 -8.57 14.19 -19.95
C ARG A 185 -7.87 12.88 -19.60
N SER A 186 -8.16 11.78 -20.30
CA SER A 186 -7.50 10.47 -20.09
C SER A 186 -5.99 10.51 -20.37
N ARG A 187 -5.52 11.51 -21.11
CA ARG A 187 -4.10 11.70 -21.45
C ARG A 187 -3.34 12.42 -20.34
N ASP A 188 -4.05 13.22 -19.55
CA ASP A 188 -3.47 14.05 -18.49
C ASP A 188 -3.36 13.28 -17.17
N PHE A 189 -4.26 12.33 -16.94
CA PHE A 189 -4.33 11.56 -15.69
C PHE A 189 -3.91 10.10 -15.88
N ALA A 190 -3.08 9.61 -14.97
CA ALA A 190 -2.96 8.18 -14.78
C ALA A 190 -4.08 7.71 -13.84
N LEU A 191 -4.63 6.53 -14.14
CA LEU A 191 -5.76 5.93 -13.45
C LEU A 191 -5.32 4.68 -12.71
N ARG A 192 -5.98 4.41 -11.58
CA ARG A 192 -5.87 3.14 -10.88
C ARG A 192 -7.18 2.75 -10.27
N PHE A 193 -7.50 1.48 -10.42
CA PHE A 193 -8.64 0.82 -9.82
C PHE A 193 -8.14 -0.01 -8.65
N ILE A 194 -8.78 0.12 -7.48
CA ILE A 194 -8.41 -0.60 -6.26
C ILE A 194 -9.68 -1.10 -5.58
N GLY A 195 -10.04 -2.35 -5.84
CA GLY A 195 -11.26 -2.94 -5.32
C GLY A 195 -12.46 -2.12 -5.78
N THR A 196 -13.08 -1.38 -4.87
CA THR A 196 -14.28 -0.55 -5.10
C THR A 196 -13.98 0.94 -5.29
N GLU A 197 -12.73 1.33 -5.51
CA GLU A 197 -12.33 2.71 -5.74
C GLU A 197 -11.66 2.87 -7.10
N VAL A 198 -11.86 4.04 -7.71
CA VAL A 198 -11.03 4.52 -8.81
C VAL A 198 -10.35 5.80 -8.39
N MET A 199 -9.06 5.90 -8.72
CA MET A 199 -8.20 7.01 -8.41
C MET A 199 -7.55 7.54 -9.68
N ALA A 200 -7.46 8.87 -9.79
CA ALA A 200 -6.64 9.57 -10.76
C ALA A 200 -5.48 10.28 -10.05
N TRP A 201 -4.35 10.41 -10.75
CA TRP A 201 -3.27 11.28 -10.29
C TRP A 201 -2.53 11.96 -11.44
N GLU A 202 -1.94 13.11 -11.13
CA GLU A 202 -1.04 13.86 -12.02
C GLU A 202 0.15 14.41 -11.23
N LYS A 203 1.28 14.65 -11.93
CA LYS A 203 2.42 15.36 -11.35
C LYS A 203 2.07 16.85 -11.21
N GLY A 204 2.24 17.41 -10.03
CA GLY A 204 1.98 18.82 -9.76
C GLY A 204 1.41 19.09 -8.36
N GLU A 205 1.33 20.37 -8.01
CA GLU A 205 0.57 20.83 -6.84
C GLU A 205 -0.93 20.61 -7.11
N GLN A 206 -1.68 20.15 -6.11
CA GLN A 206 -3.13 20.05 -6.21
C GLN A 206 -3.73 21.47 -6.29
N SER A 207 -4.74 21.64 -7.16
CA SER A 207 -5.51 22.88 -7.27
C SER A 207 -6.99 22.64 -6.93
N PRO A 208 -7.60 23.44 -6.03
CA PRO A 208 -9.04 23.38 -5.74
C PRO A 208 -9.91 23.50 -7.00
N ASP A 209 -9.46 24.29 -7.96
CA ASP A 209 -10.20 24.59 -9.20
C ASP A 209 -10.30 23.34 -10.11
N LYS A 210 -9.40 22.36 -9.95
CA LYS A 210 -9.42 21.10 -10.72
C LYS A 210 -10.25 20.00 -10.08
N ILE A 211 -10.48 20.04 -8.76
CA ILE A 211 -11.04 18.91 -8.00
C ILE A 211 -12.36 18.43 -8.61
N GLU A 212 -13.29 19.36 -8.86
CA GLU A 212 -14.61 19.03 -9.37
C GLU A 212 -14.57 18.44 -10.79
N ALA A 213 -13.75 19.01 -11.69
CA ALA A 213 -13.60 18.51 -13.05
C ALA A 213 -13.00 17.09 -13.11
N VAL A 214 -12.03 16.79 -12.23
CA VAL A 214 -11.43 15.45 -12.14
C VAL A 214 -12.41 14.45 -11.50
N LEU A 215 -13.15 14.85 -10.47
CA LEU A 215 -14.18 13.98 -9.88
C LEU A 215 -15.34 13.72 -10.83
N GLN A 216 -15.70 14.68 -11.67
CA GLN A 216 -16.63 14.45 -12.77
C GLN A 216 -16.12 13.39 -13.73
N PHE A 217 -14.85 13.50 -14.17
CA PHE A 217 -14.20 12.51 -15.01
C PHE A 217 -14.19 11.12 -14.37
N LEU A 218 -13.84 11.01 -13.09
CA LEU A 218 -13.88 9.74 -12.34
C LEU A 218 -15.30 9.18 -12.19
N GLY A 219 -16.31 10.04 -12.01
CA GLY A 219 -17.71 9.64 -12.01
C GLY A 219 -18.15 9.08 -13.37
N GLU A 220 -17.75 9.72 -14.45
CA GLU A 220 -18.02 9.27 -15.83
C GLU A 220 -17.32 7.94 -16.17
N ILE A 221 -16.15 7.68 -15.59
CA ILE A 221 -15.51 6.35 -15.61
C ILE A 221 -16.36 5.34 -14.85
N ALA A 222 -16.77 5.66 -13.62
CA ALA A 222 -17.53 4.76 -12.76
C ALA A 222 -18.90 4.38 -13.38
N ASP A 223 -19.53 5.30 -14.10
CA ASP A 223 -20.82 5.08 -14.77
C ASP A 223 -20.70 4.26 -16.07
N ARG A 224 -19.48 4.09 -16.62
CA ARG A 224 -19.20 3.32 -17.84
C ARG A 224 -18.60 1.95 -17.60
N LEU A 225 -18.36 1.61 -16.33
CA LEU A 225 -17.89 0.26 -16.01
C LEU A 225 -18.97 -0.75 -16.45
N PRO A 226 -18.57 -1.87 -17.08
CA PRO A 226 -19.50 -2.88 -17.53
C PRO A 226 -20.13 -3.54 -16.30
N VAL A 227 -21.46 -3.49 -16.20
CA VAL A 227 -22.20 -4.19 -15.12
C VAL A 227 -21.70 -5.63 -15.11
N PRO A 228 -21.15 -6.14 -13.99
CA PRO A 228 -20.64 -7.49 -13.95
C PRO A 228 -21.81 -8.37 -14.36
N ALA A 229 -21.67 -9.12 -15.46
CA ALA A 229 -22.63 -10.15 -15.81
C ALA A 229 -22.75 -10.99 -14.56
N ALA A 230 -23.89 -10.87 -13.86
CA ALA A 230 -24.04 -11.19 -12.45
C ALA A 230 -23.18 -12.39 -12.17
N VAL A 231 -21.99 -12.15 -11.58
CA VAL A 231 -21.07 -13.25 -11.35
C VAL A 231 -21.90 -14.13 -10.44
N PRO A 232 -22.36 -15.31 -10.90
CA PRO A 232 -23.11 -16.16 -9.99
C PRO A 232 -22.21 -16.26 -8.77
N ALA A 233 -22.76 -16.29 -7.57
CA ALA A 233 -21.99 -16.44 -6.34
C ALA A 233 -21.21 -17.79 -6.28
N GLN A 234 -20.79 -18.33 -7.42
CA GLN A 234 -19.75 -19.30 -7.63
C GLN A 234 -18.46 -18.81 -6.96
N ALA A 235 -18.32 -19.28 -5.73
CA ALA A 235 -17.10 -19.86 -5.22
C ALA A 235 -15.90 -18.91 -5.12
N GLY A 236 -16.09 -17.81 -4.38
CA GLY A 236 -15.02 -17.27 -3.53
C GLY A 236 -14.54 -18.26 -2.44
N GLY A 237 -15.06 -19.48 -2.39
CA GLY A 237 -14.75 -20.52 -1.41
C GLY A 237 -13.48 -21.34 -1.69
N PHE A 238 -12.74 -21.13 -2.77
CA PHE A 238 -11.56 -21.98 -3.05
C PHE A 238 -10.20 -21.39 -2.68
N ALA A 239 -10.09 -20.08 -2.44
CA ALA A 239 -8.85 -19.48 -1.96
C ALA A 239 -8.99 -18.93 -0.54
N GLY A 240 -10.09 -18.23 -0.23
CA GLY A 240 -10.33 -17.67 1.11
C GLY A 240 -10.59 -18.74 2.16
N ASP A 241 -11.55 -19.64 1.92
CA ASP A 241 -11.91 -20.66 2.91
C ASP A 241 -10.83 -21.72 3.08
N GLU A 242 -10.07 -22.10 2.04
CA GLU A 242 -8.88 -22.94 2.18
C GLU A 242 -7.79 -22.23 3.00
N LEU A 243 -7.51 -20.93 2.73
CA LEU A 243 -6.53 -20.17 3.53
C LEU A 243 -6.98 -20.04 4.98
N ILE A 244 -8.25 -19.75 5.22
CA ILE A 244 -8.83 -19.59 6.55
C ILE A 244 -8.81 -20.94 7.28
N ARG A 245 -9.14 -22.05 6.59
CA ARG A 245 -9.07 -23.40 7.16
C ARG A 245 -7.64 -23.79 7.49
N HIS A 246 -6.68 -23.52 6.59
CA HIS A 246 -5.26 -23.81 6.81
C HIS A 246 -4.68 -22.94 7.93
N ALA A 247 -4.97 -21.64 7.93
CA ALA A 247 -4.58 -20.73 9.00
C ALA A 247 -5.16 -21.15 10.34
N ARG A 248 -6.45 -21.51 10.41
CA ARG A 248 -7.09 -22.03 11.63
C ARG A 248 -6.49 -23.35 12.10
N ALA A 249 -6.16 -24.27 11.20
CA ALA A 249 -5.61 -25.58 11.55
C ALA A 249 -4.18 -25.46 12.14
N GLU A 250 -3.32 -24.66 11.53
CA GLU A 250 -1.98 -24.40 12.06
C GLU A 250 -2.00 -23.55 13.33
N LEU A 251 -2.92 -22.57 13.43
CA LEU A 251 -3.05 -21.76 14.63
C LEU A 251 -3.65 -22.56 15.82
N ALA A 252 -4.55 -23.51 15.56
CA ALA A 252 -5.04 -24.43 16.58
C ALA A 252 -3.92 -25.29 17.19
N ALA A 253 -2.86 -25.57 16.42
CA ALA A 253 -1.68 -26.27 16.91
C ALA A 253 -0.81 -25.42 17.85
N THR A 254 -0.92 -24.08 17.80
CA THR A 254 -0.04 -23.17 18.56
C THR A 254 -0.54 -22.82 19.97
N ARG A 255 -1.77 -23.22 20.36
CA ARG A 255 -2.40 -22.99 21.69
C ARG A 255 -2.43 -21.53 22.20
N ALA A 256 -2.08 -20.53 21.39
CA ALA A 256 -2.12 -19.12 21.76
C ALA A 256 -3.48 -18.47 21.37
N PRO A 257 -3.99 -17.47 22.12
CA PRO A 257 -5.17 -16.71 21.72
C PRO A 257 -4.84 -15.70 20.60
N TYR A 258 -5.66 -15.63 19.54
CA TYR A 258 -5.51 -14.71 18.41
C TYR A 258 -6.87 -14.34 17.76
N ARG A 259 -6.90 -13.21 17.03
CA ARG A 259 -8.03 -12.77 16.19
C ARG A 259 -7.59 -12.68 14.73
N ILE A 260 -8.44 -13.13 13.81
CA ILE A 260 -8.15 -13.14 12.36
C ILE A 260 -8.93 -11.99 11.71
N GLU A 261 -8.24 -11.05 11.07
CA GLU A 261 -8.86 -10.04 10.21
C GLU A 261 -8.61 -10.36 8.73
N ILE A 262 -9.68 -10.34 7.92
CA ILE A 262 -9.64 -10.72 6.51
C ILE A 262 -9.83 -9.46 5.67
N SER A 263 -8.84 -9.14 4.83
CA SER A 263 -8.97 -8.19 3.73
C SER A 263 -8.83 -8.94 2.41
N GLN A 264 -9.58 -8.55 1.37
CA GLN A 264 -9.85 -9.32 0.14
C GLN A 264 -8.64 -9.76 -0.72
N SER A 265 -7.42 -9.49 -0.29
CA SER A 265 -6.17 -9.95 -0.95
C SER A 265 -5.05 -10.28 0.05
N ARG A 266 -5.32 -10.29 1.36
CA ARG A 266 -4.29 -10.42 2.42
C ARG A 266 -4.90 -10.86 3.75
N LEU A 267 -4.33 -11.91 4.35
CA LEU A 267 -4.66 -12.37 5.71
C LEU A 267 -3.56 -11.86 6.65
N ASP A 268 -3.83 -10.81 7.41
CA ASP A 268 -2.95 -10.38 8.49
C ASP A 268 -3.56 -10.91 9.81
N VAL A 269 -2.87 -11.85 10.48
CA VAL A 269 -3.25 -12.33 11.82
C VAL A 269 -2.55 -11.44 12.83
N VAL A 270 -3.30 -10.52 13.42
CA VAL A 270 -2.79 -9.61 14.46
C VAL A 270 -3.26 -10.15 15.82
N PRO A 271 -2.35 -10.43 16.77
CA PRO A 271 -2.76 -10.71 18.14
C PRO A 271 -3.49 -9.48 18.68
N GLU A 272 -4.71 -9.68 19.19
CA GLU A 272 -5.51 -8.61 19.77
C GLU A 272 -4.90 -8.24 21.13
N LEU A 273 -3.95 -7.30 21.09
CA LEU A 273 -3.18 -6.82 22.25
C LEU A 273 -4.04 -6.05 23.28
N THR A 274 -5.35 -5.93 23.05
CA THR A 274 -6.32 -5.27 23.94
C THR A 274 -7.19 -6.25 24.73
N ASP A 275 -7.03 -7.57 24.58
CA ASP A 275 -7.72 -8.55 25.41
C ASP A 275 -7.15 -8.51 26.86
N PRO A 276 -7.98 -8.28 27.91
CA PRO A 276 -7.55 -8.23 29.31
C PRO A 276 -6.77 -9.46 29.77
N ARG A 277 -6.99 -10.62 29.14
CA ARG A 277 -6.26 -11.86 29.45
C ARG A 277 -4.76 -11.75 29.18
N TRP A 278 -4.32 -10.87 28.28
CA TRP A 278 -2.89 -10.59 28.08
C TRP A 278 -2.28 -9.85 29.28
N GLN A 279 -3.04 -9.05 30.02
CA GLN A 279 -2.54 -8.38 31.23
C GLN A 279 -2.25 -9.40 32.34
N GLU A 280 -3.08 -10.43 32.46
CA GLU A 280 -2.92 -11.52 33.42
C GLU A 280 -1.73 -12.45 33.06
N VAL A 281 -1.44 -12.60 31.77
CA VAL A 281 -0.34 -13.44 31.27
C VAL A 281 1.01 -12.71 31.31
N LEU A 282 1.05 -11.41 31.04
CA LEU A 282 2.30 -10.65 30.92
C LEU A 282 2.81 -10.10 32.27
N GLY A 283 1.92 -9.82 33.23
CA GLY A 283 2.29 -9.18 34.50
C GLY A 283 2.80 -7.74 34.34
N GLU A 284 2.79 -6.96 35.43
CA GLU A 284 3.41 -5.63 35.44
C GLU A 284 4.94 -5.76 35.23
N GLY A 285 5.46 -5.17 34.14
CA GLY A 285 6.88 -5.20 33.80
C GLY A 285 7.36 -6.40 32.96
N GLY A 286 6.46 -7.27 32.50
CA GLY A 286 6.83 -8.40 31.65
C GLY A 286 7.28 -7.97 30.24
N GLN A 287 8.44 -8.47 29.80
CA GLN A 287 8.79 -8.51 28.37
C GLN A 287 8.38 -9.86 27.83
N ASP A 288 7.49 -9.88 26.84
CA ASP A 288 7.16 -11.14 26.17
C ASP A 288 7.21 -11.02 24.65
N ARG A 289 7.36 -12.18 24.02
CA ARG A 289 7.48 -12.31 22.57
C ARG A 289 6.07 -12.46 22.00
N VAL A 290 5.65 -11.46 21.24
CA VAL A 290 4.40 -11.52 20.47
C VAL A 290 4.71 -12.07 19.09
N TYR A 291 4.01 -13.13 18.72
CA TYR A 291 4.19 -13.80 17.46
C TYR A 291 3.21 -13.22 16.44
N VAL A 292 3.73 -12.57 15.40
CA VAL A 292 2.95 -12.10 14.26
C VAL A 292 3.12 -13.11 13.14
N TRP A 293 2.04 -13.80 12.81
CA TRP A 293 2.04 -14.79 11.75
C TRP A 293 1.52 -14.17 10.47
N ARG A 294 2.38 -14.15 9.43
CA ARG A 294 2.04 -13.61 8.12
C ARG A 294 1.86 -14.74 7.14
N ILE A 295 0.66 -14.86 6.58
CA ILE A 295 0.34 -15.82 5.52
C ILE A 295 0.10 -15.04 4.23
N SER A 296 0.91 -15.33 3.21
CA SER A 296 0.77 -14.75 1.87
C SER A 296 0.40 -15.84 0.89
N CYS A 297 -0.61 -15.58 0.07
CA CYS A 297 -1.01 -16.47 -1.02
C CYS A 297 -0.56 -15.88 -2.36
N ASP A 298 0.14 -16.67 -3.16
CA ASP A 298 0.41 -16.38 -4.55
C ASP A 298 -0.53 -17.25 -5.41
N PRO A 299 -1.63 -16.68 -5.92
CA PRO A 299 -2.62 -17.45 -6.68
C PRO A 299 -2.07 -17.93 -8.03
N GLN A 300 -1.13 -17.21 -8.63
CA GLN A 300 -0.52 -17.60 -9.91
C GLN A 300 0.39 -18.82 -9.74
N LYS A 301 1.13 -18.90 -8.62
CA LYS A 301 2.00 -20.03 -8.31
C LYS A 301 1.31 -21.17 -7.56
N LYS A 302 0.01 -21.04 -7.26
CA LYS A 302 -0.73 -21.94 -6.36
C LYS A 302 0.04 -22.23 -5.06
N ARG A 303 0.74 -21.21 -4.53
CA ARG A 303 1.65 -21.39 -3.39
C ARG A 303 1.21 -20.53 -2.22
N ILE A 304 1.05 -21.16 -1.07
CA ILE A 304 0.89 -20.49 0.21
C ILE A 304 2.28 -20.42 0.86
N THR A 305 2.67 -19.23 1.29
CA THR A 305 3.88 -19.03 2.09
C THR A 305 3.48 -18.45 3.43
N SER A 306 3.89 -19.08 4.52
CA SER A 306 3.75 -18.54 5.87
C SER A 306 5.12 -18.11 6.39
N SER A 307 5.15 -17.05 7.19
CA SER A 307 6.33 -16.64 7.94
C SER A 307 5.90 -16.21 9.33
N LEU A 308 6.55 -16.79 10.34
CA LEU A 308 6.37 -16.44 11.74
C LEU A 308 7.41 -15.40 12.11
N ARG A 309 6.98 -14.24 12.59
CA ARG A 309 7.87 -13.19 13.09
C ARG A 309 7.61 -12.98 14.56
N HIS A 310 8.68 -12.85 15.32
CA HIS A 310 8.59 -12.61 16.75
C HIS A 310 8.89 -11.13 16.96
N HIS A 311 8.00 -10.43 17.64
CA HIS A 311 8.18 -9.06 18.04
C HIS A 311 8.31 -9.01 19.56
N ARG A 312 9.30 -8.27 20.07
CA ARG A 312 9.36 -7.97 21.50
C ARG A 312 8.38 -6.83 21.76
N VAL A 313 7.35 -7.10 22.56
CA VAL A 313 6.45 -6.06 23.03
C VAL A 313 6.89 -5.65 24.42
N THR A 314 7.03 -4.33 24.61
CA THR A 314 7.34 -3.75 25.92
C THR A 314 6.10 -3.02 26.41
N VAL A 315 5.62 -3.40 27.60
CA VAL A 315 4.59 -2.66 28.32
C VAL A 315 5.27 -1.49 29.02
N THR A 316 4.92 -0.26 28.65
CA THR A 316 5.37 0.94 29.37
C THR A 316 4.21 1.50 30.17
N ASP A 317 4.45 1.73 31.45
CA ASP A 317 3.43 2.25 32.33
C ASP A 317 3.07 3.69 31.95
N GLY A 318 1.77 3.96 31.86
CA GLY A 318 1.27 5.27 31.54
C GLY A 318 1.47 6.15 32.76
N GLY A 319 2.58 6.87 32.87
CA GLY A 319 2.97 7.65 34.06
C GLY A 319 2.03 8.79 34.48
N HIS A 320 0.80 8.84 33.97
CA HIS A 320 -0.26 9.74 34.40
C HIS A 320 -1.48 8.97 34.96
N PRO A 321 -1.99 9.35 36.15
CA PRO A 321 -3.21 8.76 36.70
C PRO A 321 -4.38 9.01 35.73
N GLY A 322 -4.90 7.92 35.15
CA GLY A 322 -5.97 7.92 34.16
C GLY A 322 -5.59 7.44 32.77
N ASN A 323 -4.29 7.31 32.45
CA ASN A 323 -3.84 6.66 31.22
C ASN A 323 -3.43 5.22 31.52
N GLY A 324 -4.13 4.26 30.93
CA GLY A 324 -3.73 2.85 30.98
C GLY A 324 -2.34 2.63 30.36
N PRO A 325 -1.70 1.49 30.65
CA PRO A 325 -0.39 1.15 30.11
C PRO A 325 -0.39 1.20 28.58
N THR A 326 0.70 1.70 28.00
CA THR A 326 0.87 1.79 26.54
C THR A 326 1.82 0.69 26.08
N LEU A 327 1.38 -0.12 25.10
CA LEU A 327 2.19 -1.16 24.48
C LEU A 327 2.99 -0.59 23.32
N SER A 328 4.30 -0.86 23.28
CA SER A 328 5.17 -0.50 22.16
C SER A 328 5.84 -1.74 21.57
N LEU A 329 5.93 -1.80 20.23
CA LEU A 329 6.62 -2.84 19.50
C LEU A 329 8.09 -2.42 19.28
N GLY A 330 9.04 -3.13 19.89
CA GLY A 330 10.47 -2.92 19.66
C GLY A 330 10.96 -3.68 18.42
N GLY A 331 11.82 -3.05 17.61
CA GLY A 331 12.33 -3.63 16.36
C GLY A 331 13.75 -4.19 16.50
N GLU A 332 13.91 -5.49 16.31
CA GLU A 332 15.16 -6.11 15.83
C GLU A 332 14.79 -7.36 15.02
N PHE A 333 15.31 -7.46 13.79
CA PHE A 333 14.95 -8.51 12.83
C PHE A 333 15.99 -9.63 12.84
N ALA A 334 15.62 -10.81 13.34
CA ALA A 334 16.28 -12.07 13.00
C ALA A 334 15.28 -12.97 12.25
N GLN A 335 15.66 -13.45 11.07
CA GLN A 335 14.90 -14.45 10.31
C GLN A 335 15.41 -15.84 10.67
N ASP A 336 14.57 -16.66 11.31
CA ASP A 336 14.83 -18.09 11.42
C ASP A 336 14.15 -18.80 10.24
N GLY A 337 14.97 -19.32 9.31
CA GLY A 337 14.50 -20.07 8.15
C GLY A 337 14.16 -21.51 8.52
N PHE A 338 12.88 -21.84 8.65
CA PHE A 338 12.40 -23.22 8.64
C PHE A 338 11.79 -23.56 7.28
N GLY A 339 12.55 -24.24 6.42
CA GLY A 339 12.05 -24.86 5.20
C GLY A 339 12.00 -26.38 5.37
N ARG A 340 10.81 -26.97 5.61
CA ARG A 340 10.59 -28.40 5.38
C ARG A 340 10.06 -28.60 3.96
N ARG A 341 10.79 -29.34 3.14
CA ARG A 341 10.26 -29.97 1.92
C ARG A 341 9.46 -31.20 2.34
N ALA A 342 8.20 -31.26 1.93
CA ALA A 342 7.46 -32.51 1.84
C ALA A 342 7.38 -32.90 0.37
N SER A 343 8.12 -33.94 -0.02
CA SER A 343 7.94 -34.67 -1.28
C SER A 343 7.77 -36.14 -0.93
N GLY A 344 6.68 -36.76 -1.36
CA GLY A 344 6.43 -38.19 -1.17
C GLY A 344 5.48 -38.74 -2.24
N ALA A 345 5.72 -40.02 -2.57
CA ALA A 345 5.12 -40.92 -3.58
C ALA A 345 5.64 -40.76 -5.03
N ASP A 346 6.26 -41.77 -5.67
CA ASP A 346 6.72 -43.10 -5.23
C ASP A 346 7.70 -43.69 -6.29
N PRO A 347 8.68 -44.52 -5.90
CA PRO A 347 9.50 -45.31 -6.81
C PRO A 347 9.12 -46.81 -6.76
N MET A 348 9.24 -47.54 -7.88
CA MET A 348 9.36 -48.99 -7.84
C MET A 348 10.51 -49.44 -8.76
N SER A 349 11.33 -50.34 -8.20
CA SER A 349 12.40 -51.18 -8.76
C SER A 349 13.85 -50.66 -8.65
N ASP A 350 14.49 -51.11 -7.56
CA ASP A 350 15.93 -51.42 -7.42
C ASP A 350 16.06 -52.96 -7.58
N PRO A 351 17.21 -53.55 -7.97
CA PRO A 351 18.31 -53.70 -7.01
C PRO A 351 19.72 -53.64 -7.63
N ALA A 352 20.66 -52.94 -6.99
CA ALA A 352 22.03 -53.45 -6.79
C ALA A 352 22.91 -52.60 -5.83
N PHE A 353 23.34 -53.27 -4.75
CA PHE A 353 24.68 -53.25 -4.16
C PHE A 353 25.29 -51.96 -3.58
N GLY A 354 25.69 -52.03 -2.30
CA GLY A 354 26.87 -51.31 -1.80
C GLY A 354 26.84 -50.88 -0.33
N SER A 355 27.51 -51.64 0.53
CA SER A 355 27.60 -51.54 1.98
C SER A 355 28.42 -50.36 2.57
N ALA A 356 28.25 -50.21 3.91
CA ALA A 356 29.15 -49.69 4.95
C ALA A 356 28.94 -48.22 5.40
N LEU A 357 28.28 -47.94 6.54
CA LEU A 357 28.61 -48.11 7.97
C LEU A 357 29.19 -46.85 8.63
N VAL A 358 28.35 -46.19 9.45
CA VAL A 358 28.74 -45.25 10.52
C VAL A 358 28.73 -46.02 11.84
N GLY A 359 29.85 -46.02 12.55
CA GLY A 359 29.98 -46.57 13.91
C GLY A 359 29.55 -45.56 14.97
N ARG A 360 28.69 -46.02 15.90
CA ARG A 360 28.36 -45.38 17.19
C ARG A 360 29.32 -45.89 18.27
N ALA A 361 29.66 -45.02 19.21
CA ALA A 361 30.20 -45.39 20.51
C ALA A 361 29.51 -44.56 21.61
N ALA A 362 28.87 -45.25 22.56
CA ALA A 362 29.00 -45.03 24.00
C ALA A 362 28.00 -45.94 24.73
N ALA A 363 28.53 -46.70 25.68
CA ALA A 363 27.91 -47.83 26.36
C ALA A 363 27.72 -47.58 27.87
N ARG A 364 27.07 -48.57 28.50
CA ARG A 364 27.01 -48.96 29.93
C ARG A 364 25.72 -48.56 30.66
N ALA A 365 25.18 -49.35 31.59
CA ALA A 365 25.25 -50.77 31.96
C ALA A 365 24.34 -50.95 33.22
N GLY A 366 23.80 -52.16 33.43
CA GLY A 366 23.09 -52.63 34.64
C GLY A 366 22.01 -53.64 34.23
N TRP A 367 22.16 -54.99 34.24
CA TRP A 367 22.44 -55.95 35.34
C TRP A 367 21.54 -55.72 36.55
N ARG A 368 20.77 -56.66 37.12
CA ARG A 368 20.42 -58.10 36.98
C ARG A 368 18.95 -58.20 37.48
N SER A 369 18.15 -59.26 37.35
CA SER A 369 18.37 -60.71 37.28
C SER A 369 17.20 -61.37 36.60
#